data_AF-A0A3P5WTR7-F1
#
_entry.id   AF-A0A3P5WTR7-F1
#
_cell.length_a   1.000
_cell.length_b   1.000
_cell.length_c   1.000
_cell.angle_alpha   90.00
_cell.angle_beta   90.00
_cell.angle_gamma   90.00
#
_symmetry.space_group_name_H-M   'P 1'
#
loop_
_entity.id
_entity.type
_entity.pdbx_description
1 polymer ?
#
loop_
_entity_poly.entity_id
_entity_poly.type
_entity_poly.pdbx_seq_one_letter_code
_entity_poly.pdbx_strand_id
1 'polypeptide(L)'
;MSALTQTERDILAGIADYLIPEAEGMPSASQVNLASELADRVFAVRHDLVGPVRGALGKVPGLAGEVAAKKLADIDPEGFHAITTVASAGYFMSPKTREALGYPGQESRPFDPDKTTDYLEDGLLQPVIDRGPIYKPTPGL
;
A
#
# COMPACT_ATOMS: atom_id res chain seq x y z
N MET A 1 -17.27 -3.28 -13.16
CA MET A 1 -18.27 -4.12 -12.45
C MET A 1 -17.75 -4.37 -11.05
N SER A 2 -18.61 -4.22 -10.05
CA SER A 2 -18.28 -4.43 -8.63
C SER A 2 -17.87 -5.88 -8.39
N ALA A 3 -16.67 -6.13 -7.85
CA ALA A 3 -16.21 -7.50 -7.58
C ALA A 3 -16.87 -8.11 -6.33
N LEU A 4 -17.34 -7.28 -5.39
CA LEU A 4 -17.97 -7.72 -4.14
C LEU A 4 -19.44 -7.30 -4.09
N THR A 5 -20.24 -8.05 -3.34
CA THR A 5 -21.61 -7.69 -2.95
C THR A 5 -21.61 -6.65 -1.83
N GLN A 6 -22.74 -5.99 -1.55
CA GLN A 6 -22.81 -5.00 -0.47
C GLN A 6 -22.48 -5.61 0.90
N THR A 7 -23.03 -6.78 1.22
CA THR A 7 -22.73 -7.48 2.48
C THR A 7 -21.23 -7.79 2.63
N GLU A 8 -20.59 -8.24 1.55
CA GLU A 8 -19.14 -8.48 1.56
C GLU A 8 -18.34 -7.19 1.77
N ARG A 9 -18.80 -6.06 1.18
CA ARG A 9 -18.18 -4.75 1.40
C ARG A 9 -18.31 -4.27 2.84
N ASP A 10 -19.46 -4.49 3.47
CA ASP A 10 -19.68 -4.09 4.86
C ASP A 10 -18.77 -4.88 5.82
N ILE A 11 -18.60 -6.19 5.58
CA ILE A 11 -17.65 -7.02 6.35
C ILE A 11 -16.22 -6.57 6.10
N LEU A 12 -15.83 -6.34 4.84
CA LEU A 12 -14.50 -5.84 4.48
C LEU A 12 -14.21 -4.48 5.13
N ALA A 13 -15.17 -3.55 5.13
CA ALA A 13 -15.03 -2.24 5.76
C ALA A 13 -14.76 -2.36 7.25
N GLY A 14 -15.54 -3.19 7.95
CA GLY A 14 -15.34 -3.43 9.38
C GLY A 14 -13.95 -4.00 9.68
N ILE A 15 -13.52 -5.04 8.95
CA ILE A 15 -12.17 -5.61 9.11
C ILE A 15 -11.11 -4.55 8.82
N ALA A 16 -11.27 -3.77 7.76
CA ALA A 16 -10.31 -2.76 7.36
C ALA A 16 -10.19 -1.61 8.37
N ASP A 17 -11.28 -1.16 8.99
CA ASP A 17 -11.23 -0.15 10.07
C ASP A 17 -10.53 -0.67 11.32
N TYR A 18 -10.67 -1.96 11.63
CA TYR A 18 -9.91 -2.56 12.73
C TYR A 18 -8.40 -2.62 12.42
N LEU A 19 -8.03 -2.94 11.16
CA LEU A 19 -6.64 -3.00 10.74
C LEU A 19 -6.00 -1.62 10.58
N ILE A 20 -6.77 -0.64 10.13
CA ILE A 20 -6.34 0.73 9.82
C ILE A 20 -7.34 1.70 10.47
N PRO A 21 -7.28 1.89 11.80
CA PRO A 21 -8.11 2.85 12.50
C PRO A 21 -7.66 4.28 12.22
N GLU A 22 -8.52 5.25 12.56
CA GLU A 22 -8.10 6.66 12.63
C GLU A 22 -7.12 6.82 13.80
N ALA A 23 -5.91 7.30 13.51
CA ALA A 23 -4.87 7.51 14.51
C ALA A 23 -3.85 8.54 14.02
N GLU A 24 -3.31 9.37 14.93
CA GLU A 24 -2.18 10.26 14.64
C GLU A 24 -2.38 11.19 13.43
N GLY A 25 -3.62 11.64 13.18
CA GLY A 25 -3.96 12.49 12.04
C GLY A 25 -4.13 11.73 10.71
N MET A 26 -3.98 10.41 10.73
CA MET A 26 -4.26 9.52 9.60
C MET A 26 -5.72 9.09 9.59
N PRO A 27 -6.39 9.06 8.43
CA PRO A 27 -7.79 8.64 8.35
C PRO A 27 -7.95 7.13 8.56
N SER A 28 -9.14 6.68 8.96
CA SER A 28 -9.47 5.25 8.95
C SER A 28 -9.67 4.70 7.52
N ALA A 29 -9.72 3.37 7.38
CA ALA A 29 -10.05 2.72 6.11
C ALA A 29 -11.40 3.16 5.53
N SER A 30 -12.45 3.23 6.35
CA SER A 30 -13.77 3.69 5.91
C SER A 30 -13.79 5.17 5.54
N GLN A 31 -13.02 6.01 6.23
CA GLN A 31 -12.90 7.44 5.91
C GLN A 31 -12.22 7.74 4.56
N VAL A 32 -11.58 6.73 3.96
CA VAL A 32 -11.05 6.79 2.60
C VAL A 32 -11.85 5.94 1.61
N ASN A 33 -13.05 5.47 1.99
CA ASN A 33 -13.92 4.65 1.17
C ASN A 33 -13.27 3.34 0.67
N LEU A 34 -12.41 2.74 1.50
CA LEU A 34 -11.56 1.62 1.10
C LEU A 34 -12.33 0.45 0.50
N ALA A 35 -13.37 -0.01 1.19
CA ALA A 35 -14.14 -1.20 0.80
C ALA A 35 -15.02 -0.97 -0.43
N SER A 36 -14.97 0.21 -1.06
CA SER A 36 -15.72 0.58 -2.25
C SER A 36 -14.80 0.68 -3.49
N GLU A 37 -14.56 1.89 -4.00
CA GLU A 37 -13.80 2.19 -5.20
C GLU A 37 -12.33 1.76 -5.11
N LEU A 38 -11.69 1.88 -3.95
CA LEU A 38 -10.28 1.55 -3.79
C LEU A 38 -10.07 0.04 -3.86
N ALA A 39 -10.91 -0.76 -3.20
CA ALA A 39 -10.91 -2.20 -3.35
C ALA A 39 -11.14 -2.63 -4.81
N ASP A 40 -12.08 -2.01 -5.52
CA ASP A 40 -12.33 -2.31 -6.94
C ASP A 40 -11.11 -2.00 -7.83
N ARG A 41 -10.40 -0.90 -7.55
CA ARG A 41 -9.14 -0.56 -8.24
C ARG A 41 -8.05 -1.59 -7.98
N VAL A 42 -7.92 -2.07 -6.74
CA VAL A 42 -6.96 -3.15 -6.42
C VAL A 42 -7.33 -4.41 -7.18
N PHE A 43 -8.60 -4.82 -7.20
CA PHE A 43 -9.06 -6.00 -7.92
C PHE A 43 -8.88 -5.90 -9.44
N ALA A 44 -9.00 -4.70 -10.01
CA ALA A 44 -8.75 -4.47 -11.43
C ALA A 44 -7.27 -4.64 -11.83
N VAL A 45 -6.34 -4.53 -10.89
CA VAL A 45 -4.91 -4.78 -11.13
C VAL A 45 -4.51 -6.20 -10.71
N ARG A 46 -5.04 -6.68 -9.58
CA ARG A 46 -4.77 -7.97 -8.96
C ARG A 46 -6.02 -8.84 -8.92
N HIS A 47 -6.43 -9.29 -10.10
CA HIS A 47 -7.62 -10.13 -10.27
C HIS A 47 -7.55 -11.45 -9.46
N ASP A 48 -6.33 -11.93 -9.20
CA ASP A 48 -6.06 -13.12 -8.39
C ASP A 48 -6.51 -12.99 -6.92
N LEU A 49 -6.62 -11.77 -6.39
CA LEU A 49 -7.06 -11.54 -5.01
C LEU A 49 -8.58 -11.66 -4.81
N VAL A 50 -9.38 -11.60 -5.89
CA VAL A 50 -10.84 -11.60 -5.81
C VAL A 50 -11.37 -12.90 -5.19
N GLY A 51 -10.85 -14.05 -5.62
CA GLY A 51 -11.26 -15.36 -5.12
C GLY A 51 -10.96 -15.56 -3.63
N PRO A 52 -9.69 -15.39 -3.19
CA PRO A 52 -9.31 -15.48 -1.80
C PRO A 52 -10.07 -14.52 -0.89
N VAL A 53 -10.23 -13.25 -1.27
CA VAL A 53 -10.98 -12.27 -0.45
C VAL A 53 -12.44 -12.69 -0.32
N ARG A 54 -13.11 -13.03 -1.42
CA ARG A 54 -14.52 -13.44 -1.36
C ARG A 54 -14.71 -14.72 -0.54
N GLY A 55 -13.80 -15.69 -0.71
CA GLY A 55 -13.78 -16.93 0.06
C GLY A 55 -13.61 -16.67 1.56
N ALA A 56 -12.72 -15.75 1.94
CA ALA A 56 -12.52 -15.36 3.33
C ALA A 56 -13.76 -14.68 3.92
N LEU A 57 -14.31 -13.68 3.23
CA LEU A 57 -15.52 -12.97 3.68
C LEU A 57 -16.71 -13.93 3.87
N GLY A 58 -16.84 -14.94 2.99
CA GLY A 58 -17.86 -15.99 3.10
C GLY A 58 -17.71 -16.92 4.31
N LYS A 59 -16.54 -16.99 4.95
CA LYS A 59 -16.30 -17.80 6.17
C LYS A 59 -16.69 -17.08 7.47
N VAL A 60 -16.91 -15.77 7.42
CA VAL A 60 -17.25 -14.94 8.58
C VAL A 60 -18.54 -14.12 8.38
N PRO A 61 -19.63 -14.72 7.88
CA PRO A 61 -20.87 -13.99 7.63
C PRO A 61 -21.42 -13.44 8.95
N GLY A 62 -21.80 -12.15 8.95
CA GLY A 62 -22.36 -11.48 10.12
C GLY A 62 -21.37 -11.14 11.23
N LEU A 63 -20.09 -11.49 11.09
CA LEU A 63 -19.03 -10.99 11.96
C LEU A 63 -18.47 -9.68 11.40
N ALA A 64 -17.97 -8.81 12.27
CA ALA A 64 -17.40 -7.52 11.89
C ALA A 64 -16.12 -7.22 12.66
N GLY A 65 -15.30 -6.34 12.10
CA GLY A 65 -14.14 -5.75 12.79
C GLY A 65 -13.13 -6.76 13.31
N GLU A 66 -12.73 -6.55 14.55
CA GLU A 66 -11.75 -7.37 15.27
C GLU A 66 -12.14 -8.85 15.30
N VAL A 67 -13.41 -9.16 15.56
CA VAL A 67 -13.87 -10.56 15.71
C VAL A 67 -13.72 -11.32 14.40
N ALA A 68 -14.11 -10.70 13.28
CA ALA A 68 -13.94 -11.28 11.96
C ALA A 68 -12.45 -11.41 11.60
N ALA A 69 -11.65 -10.37 11.86
CA ALA A 69 -10.22 -10.36 11.57
C ALA A 69 -9.47 -11.48 12.33
N LYS A 70 -9.67 -11.59 13.64
CA LYS A 70 -9.07 -12.65 14.46
C LYS A 70 -9.52 -14.03 14.02
N LYS A 71 -10.82 -14.20 13.75
CA LYS A 71 -11.36 -15.48 13.29
C LYS A 71 -10.71 -15.92 11.98
N LEU A 72 -10.56 -15.01 11.02
CA LEU A 72 -9.90 -15.32 9.74
C LEU A 72 -8.41 -15.59 9.89
N ALA A 73 -7.71 -14.83 10.74
CA ALA A 73 -6.30 -15.11 11.03
C ALA A 73 -6.08 -16.54 11.55
N ASP A 74 -7.06 -17.10 12.29
CA ASP A 74 -6.98 -18.46 12.82
C ASP A 74 -7.38 -19.54 11.79
N ILE A 75 -8.51 -19.35 11.09
CA ILE A 75 -9.11 -20.42 10.26
C ILE A 75 -8.76 -20.32 8.77
N ASP A 76 -8.29 -19.16 8.32
CA ASP A 76 -7.99 -18.88 6.92
C ASP A 76 -6.86 -17.82 6.77
N PRO A 77 -5.62 -18.15 7.17
CA PRO A 77 -4.51 -17.19 7.13
C PRO A 77 -4.24 -16.61 5.74
N GLU A 78 -4.41 -17.40 4.68
CA GLU A 78 -4.22 -16.94 3.30
C GLU A 78 -5.31 -15.95 2.88
N GLY A 79 -6.57 -16.24 3.20
CA GLY A 79 -7.69 -15.32 2.98
C GLY A 79 -7.54 -14.01 3.77
N PHE A 80 -7.11 -14.11 5.02
CA PHE A 80 -6.77 -12.93 5.84
C PHE A 80 -5.63 -12.12 5.22
N HIS A 81 -4.57 -12.77 4.75
CA HIS A 81 -3.47 -12.10 4.06
C HIS A 81 -3.95 -11.37 2.79
N ALA A 82 -4.84 -11.98 2.00
CA ALA A 82 -5.43 -11.32 0.85
C ALA A 82 -6.23 -10.06 1.24
N ILE A 83 -7.02 -10.11 2.32
CA ILE A 83 -7.75 -8.95 2.85
C ILE A 83 -6.77 -7.85 3.30
N THR A 84 -5.74 -8.18 4.08
CA THR A 84 -4.74 -7.19 4.54
C THR A 84 -3.97 -6.55 3.38
N THR A 85 -3.72 -7.31 2.31
CA THR A 85 -3.11 -6.81 1.08
C THR A 85 -4.04 -5.81 0.37
N VAL A 86 -5.32 -6.13 0.22
CA VAL A 86 -6.29 -5.21 -0.40
C VAL A 86 -6.47 -3.95 0.45
N ALA A 87 -6.54 -4.10 1.79
CA ALA A 87 -6.65 -2.99 2.70
C ALA A 87 -5.42 -2.06 2.64
N SER A 88 -4.21 -2.59 2.79
CA SER A 88 -3.00 -1.75 2.69
C SER A 88 -2.85 -1.09 1.32
N ALA A 89 -3.02 -1.84 0.22
CA ALA A 89 -2.88 -1.30 -1.13
C ALA A 89 -3.92 -0.21 -1.42
N GLY A 90 -5.20 -0.48 -1.11
CA GLY A 90 -6.27 0.50 -1.30
C GLY A 90 -6.03 1.76 -0.49
N TYR A 91 -5.66 1.62 0.79
CA TYR A 91 -5.44 2.74 1.69
C TYR A 91 -4.36 3.71 1.18
N PHE A 92 -3.20 3.20 0.74
CA PHE A 92 -2.12 4.06 0.23
C PHE A 92 -2.37 4.58 -1.20
N MET A 93 -3.35 4.05 -1.92
CA MET A 93 -3.82 4.62 -3.19
C MET A 93 -4.76 5.83 -3.01
N SER A 94 -5.28 6.05 -1.79
CA SER A 94 -6.18 7.16 -1.48
C SER A 94 -5.45 8.51 -1.57
N PRO A 95 -5.98 9.50 -2.31
CA PRO A 95 -5.48 10.87 -2.28
C PRO A 95 -5.47 11.44 -0.86
N LYS A 96 -6.53 11.20 -0.09
CA LYS A 96 -6.66 11.67 1.30
C LYS A 96 -5.56 11.11 2.21
N THR A 97 -5.21 9.84 2.05
CA THR A 97 -4.09 9.23 2.79
C THR A 97 -2.75 9.84 2.37
N ARG A 98 -2.53 10.04 1.06
CA ARG A 98 -1.30 10.65 0.55
C ARG A 98 -1.12 12.09 1.02
N GLU A 99 -2.20 12.87 1.05
CA GLU A 99 -2.21 14.23 1.58
C GLU A 99 -1.88 14.25 3.07
N ALA A 100 -2.49 13.37 3.87
CA ALA A 100 -2.19 13.24 5.30
C ALA A 100 -0.73 12.85 5.56
N LEU A 101 -0.13 12.00 4.71
CA LEU A 101 1.29 11.64 4.76
C LEU A 101 2.24 12.76 4.32
N GLY A 102 1.75 13.83 3.70
CA GLY A 102 2.59 14.81 3.02
C GLY A 102 3.34 14.23 1.82
N TYR A 103 2.79 13.18 1.19
CA TYR A 103 3.39 12.54 0.01
C TYR A 103 2.78 13.10 -1.29
N PRO A 104 3.48 14.03 -1.99
CA PRO A 104 2.95 14.64 -3.21
C PRO A 104 2.83 13.62 -4.37
N GLY A 105 3.45 12.46 -4.24
CA GLY A 105 3.55 11.46 -5.29
C GLY A 105 4.87 11.57 -6.05
N GLN A 106 4.90 10.92 -7.21
CA GLN A 106 5.99 11.10 -8.15
C GLN A 106 5.81 12.43 -8.87
N GLU A 107 6.71 13.36 -8.61
CA GLU A 107 6.81 14.63 -9.31
C GLU A 107 7.89 14.54 -10.38
N SER A 108 7.62 15.11 -11.56
CA SER A 108 8.68 15.36 -12.54
C SER A 108 9.54 16.50 -12.00
N ARG A 109 10.70 16.17 -11.44
CA ARG A 109 11.68 17.17 -11.02
C ARG A 109 12.54 17.54 -12.22
N PRO A 110 12.61 18.81 -12.62
CA PRO A 110 13.49 19.23 -13.69
C PRO A 110 14.94 18.94 -13.27
N PHE A 111 15.67 18.24 -14.12
CA PHE A 111 17.10 17.98 -13.98
C PHE A 111 17.81 18.69 -15.12
N ASP A 112 18.74 19.58 -14.78
CA ASP A 112 19.63 20.22 -15.75
C ASP A 112 20.93 19.40 -15.81
N PRO A 113 21.20 18.69 -16.93
CA PRO A 113 22.40 17.87 -17.06
C PRO A 113 23.69 18.68 -17.14
N ASP A 114 23.61 19.97 -17.48
CA ASP A 114 24.77 20.86 -17.62
C ASP A 114 25.06 21.63 -16.32
N LYS A 115 24.14 21.60 -15.35
CA LYS A 115 24.34 22.23 -14.04
C LYS A 115 25.31 21.40 -13.20
N THR A 116 26.38 22.04 -12.73
CA THR A 116 27.24 21.44 -11.70
C THR A 116 26.42 21.26 -10.42
N THR A 117 26.37 20.04 -9.92
CA THR A 117 25.52 19.71 -8.79
C THR A 117 26.11 20.22 -7.49
N ASP A 118 25.27 20.67 -6.56
CA ASP A 118 25.69 21.32 -5.32
C ASP A 118 26.70 20.47 -4.52
N TYR A 119 26.57 19.14 -4.55
CA TYR A 119 27.48 18.16 -3.90
C TYR A 119 28.87 18.02 -4.57
N LEU A 120 29.05 18.57 -5.77
CA LEU A 120 30.35 18.74 -6.42
C LEU A 120 30.94 20.11 -6.10
N GLU A 121 30.11 21.15 -5.98
CA GLU A 121 30.55 22.52 -5.66
C GLU A 121 31.02 22.66 -4.21
N ASP A 122 30.37 21.99 -3.27
CA ASP A 122 30.67 22.04 -1.83
C ASP A 122 31.78 21.06 -1.40
N GLY A 123 32.32 20.28 -2.35
CA GLY A 123 33.34 19.29 -2.08
C GLY A 123 32.85 18.06 -1.32
N LEU A 124 31.53 17.84 -1.19
CA LEU A 124 30.95 16.67 -0.51
C LEU A 124 31.48 15.35 -1.09
N LEU A 125 31.69 15.31 -2.41
CA LEU A 125 32.25 14.14 -3.09
C LEU A 125 33.78 14.11 -3.15
N GLN A 126 34.49 15.14 -2.70
CA GLN A 126 35.96 15.21 -2.77
C GLN A 126 36.63 14.00 -2.09
N PRO A 127 36.20 13.52 -0.90
CA PRO A 127 36.78 12.32 -0.31
C PRO A 127 36.57 11.06 -1.14
N VAL A 128 35.44 10.95 -1.87
CA VAL A 128 35.16 9.80 -2.74
C VAL A 128 36.02 9.86 -4.00
N ILE A 129 36.19 11.05 -4.56
CA ILE A 129 37.05 11.32 -5.71
C ILE A 129 38.51 11.00 -5.34
N ASP A 130 38.99 11.53 -4.21
CA ASP A 130 40.37 11.33 -3.73
C ASP A 130 40.67 9.86 -3.40
N ARG A 131 39.69 9.14 -2.85
CA ARG A 131 39.79 7.69 -2.58
C ARG A 131 39.94 6.88 -3.88
N GLY A 132 39.38 7.36 -4.99
CA GLY A 132 39.40 6.68 -6.27
C GLY A 132 38.41 5.50 -6.38
N PRO A 133 38.43 4.81 -7.54
CA PRO A 133 37.51 3.71 -7.82
C PRO A 133 37.76 2.52 -6.89
N ILE A 134 36.72 2.12 -6.15
CA ILE A 134 36.69 0.85 -5.41
C ILE A 134 35.47 0.07 -5.91
N TYR A 135 35.70 -0.85 -6.83
CA TYR A 135 34.68 -1.76 -7.33
C TYR A 135 35.32 -3.12 -7.67
N LYS A 136 34.51 -4.17 -7.69
CA LYS A 136 34.92 -5.44 -8.29
C LYS A 136 34.75 -5.32 -9.81
N PRO A 137 35.77 -5.63 -10.61
CA PRO A 137 35.63 -5.62 -12.07
C PRO A 137 34.55 -6.62 -12.48
N THR A 138 33.73 -6.25 -13.46
CA THR A 138 32.78 -7.16 -14.09
C THR A 138 33.58 -8.31 -14.73
N PRO A 139 33.29 -9.59 -14.41
CA PRO A 139 34.02 -10.70 -15.02
C PRO A 139 33.83 -10.73 -16.54
N GLY A 140 34.92 -10.71 -17.30
CA GLY A 140 34.96 -11.05 -18.74
C GLY A 140 34.74 -9.93 -19.74
N LEU A 141 35.47 -8.81 -19.62
CA LEU A 141 35.77 -7.94 -20.77
C LEU A 141 37.08 -8.37 -21.45
#